data_AF-A0AA39W9D5-F1
#
_entry.id   AF-A0AA39W9D5-F1
#
_cell.length_a   1.000
_cell.length_b   1.000
_cell.length_c   1.000
_cell.angle_alpha   90.00
_cell.angle_beta   90.00
_cell.angle_gamma   90.00
#
_symmetry.space_group_name_H-M   'P 1'
#
loop_
_entity.id
_entity.type
_entity.pdbx_description
1 polymer ?
#
loop_
_entity_poly.entity_id
_entity_poly.type
_entity_poly.pdbx_seq_one_letter_code
_entity_poly.pdbx_strand_id
1 'polypeptide(L)'
;MVLSGRFCHHILLRECHVRDVDDTPSTLWFYIGNEVIRFSVVEFCLVTGLTFGDSFESPSNIAKHMDKRLYRSYFQDGKVHVKMFANWFMNLGCNNNVSDNDMVKLVLVLFLEMTLVGKDDRNSIQYWALQLVDDLDVFNNFPWGTFINDRTFDSLSTYLVGRDDMYKKRLKSPAKQKADKYNVYGFVTAFQVMCNIW
;
A
#
# COMPACT_ATOMS: atom_id res chain seq x y z
N MET A 1 4.14 -9.61 2.46
CA MET A 1 3.96 -10.45 1.25
C MET A 1 4.72 -9.80 0.11
N VAL A 2 5.69 -10.48 -0.51
CA VAL A 2 6.50 -9.87 -1.58
C VAL A 2 5.80 -10.10 -2.91
N LEU A 3 5.30 -9.03 -3.50
CA LEU A 3 4.73 -9.09 -4.83
C LEU A 3 5.85 -9.36 -5.85
N SER A 4 5.61 -10.31 -6.76
CA SER A 4 6.57 -10.59 -7.83
C SER A 4 6.61 -9.40 -8.79
N GLY A 5 7.72 -8.67 -8.83
CA GLY A 5 7.90 -7.56 -9.76
C GLY A 5 7.69 -7.97 -11.23
N ARG A 6 7.93 -9.24 -11.57
CA ARG A 6 7.64 -9.82 -12.89
C ARG A 6 6.13 -9.90 -13.16
N PHE A 7 5.34 -10.26 -12.16
CA PHE A 7 3.89 -10.32 -12.28
C PHE A 7 3.30 -8.93 -12.51
N CYS A 8 3.70 -7.95 -11.68
CA CYS A 8 3.30 -6.55 -11.88
C CYS A 8 3.69 -6.05 -13.27
N HIS A 9 4.93 -6.31 -13.73
CA HIS A 9 5.37 -5.95 -15.06
C HIS A 9 4.44 -6.51 -16.15
N HIS A 10 4.15 -7.81 -16.10
CA HIS A 10 3.32 -8.48 -17.11
C HIS A 10 1.88 -7.98 -17.14
N ILE A 11 1.29 -7.67 -15.98
CA ILE A 11 -0.06 -7.09 -15.95
C ILE A 11 -0.04 -5.66 -16.43
N LEU A 12 0.90 -4.83 -15.93
CA LEU A 12 0.99 -3.43 -16.34
C LEU A 12 1.12 -3.33 -17.86
N LEU A 13 1.91 -4.19 -18.51
CA LEU A 13 2.04 -4.25 -19.97
C LEU A 13 0.71 -4.42 -20.72
N ARG A 14 -0.28 -5.03 -20.09
CA ARG A 14 -1.62 -5.28 -20.64
C ARG A 14 -2.61 -4.14 -20.39
N GLU A 15 -2.18 -3.06 -19.75
CA GLU A 15 -3.00 -1.86 -19.63
C GLU A 15 -3.40 -1.36 -21.02
N CYS A 16 -4.67 -0.97 -21.13
CA CYS A 16 -5.27 -0.50 -22.37
C CYS A 16 -6.18 0.68 -22.07
N HIS A 17 -6.28 1.61 -23.00
CA HIS A 17 -7.23 2.71 -22.89
C HIS A 17 -8.55 2.35 -23.57
N VAL A 18 -9.63 2.29 -22.81
CA VAL A 18 -10.98 2.04 -23.34
C VAL A 18 -11.61 3.38 -23.70
N ARG A 19 -11.88 3.60 -24.99
CA ARG A 19 -12.61 4.79 -25.46
C ARG A 19 -14.09 4.63 -25.11
N ASP A 20 -14.75 5.75 -24.81
CA ASP A 20 -16.20 5.87 -24.59
C ASP A 20 -16.78 5.29 -23.29
N VAL A 21 -15.95 5.02 -22.28
CA VAL A 21 -16.41 4.84 -20.88
C VAL A 21 -15.96 6.06 -20.11
N ASP A 22 -16.87 6.65 -19.31
CA ASP A 22 -16.59 7.84 -18.50
C ASP A 22 -15.21 7.74 -17.88
N ASP A 23 -14.34 8.69 -18.23
CA ASP A 23 -12.97 8.84 -17.76
C ASP A 23 -13.02 9.27 -16.28
N THR A 24 -13.56 8.38 -15.47
CA THR A 24 -13.63 8.52 -14.02
C THR A 24 -12.18 8.52 -13.54
N PRO A 25 -11.73 9.60 -12.85
CA PRO A 25 -10.42 9.62 -12.24
C PRO A 25 -10.26 8.34 -11.40
N SER A 26 -9.10 7.68 -11.51
CA SER A 26 -8.80 6.45 -10.75
C SER A 26 -9.51 5.18 -11.22
N THR A 27 -9.65 4.99 -12.53
CA THR A 27 -9.98 3.70 -13.14
C THR A 27 -8.87 3.26 -14.10
N LEU A 28 -8.47 1.99 -14.02
CA LEU A 28 -7.50 1.37 -14.93
C LEU A 28 -8.15 0.18 -15.65
N TRP A 29 -7.76 -0.05 -16.90
CA TRP A 29 -8.29 -1.14 -17.72
C TRP A 29 -7.16 -2.03 -18.24
N PHE A 30 -7.36 -3.35 -18.22
CA PHE A 30 -6.35 -4.33 -18.59
C PHE A 30 -6.93 -5.40 -19.50
N TYR A 31 -6.18 -5.79 -20.53
CA TYR A 31 -6.54 -6.90 -21.41
C TYR A 31 -5.87 -8.22 -20.95
N ILE A 32 -6.62 -9.07 -20.24
CA ILE A 32 -6.12 -10.30 -19.63
C ILE A 32 -7.04 -11.46 -20.02
N GLY A 33 -6.47 -12.60 -20.42
CA GLY A 33 -7.28 -13.79 -20.71
C GLY A 33 -8.29 -13.64 -21.86
N ASN A 34 -8.03 -12.73 -22.81
CA ASN A 34 -8.95 -12.29 -23.87
C ASN A 34 -10.14 -11.41 -23.40
N GLU A 35 -10.17 -11.05 -22.13
CA GLU A 35 -11.20 -10.18 -21.54
C GLU A 35 -10.61 -8.80 -21.21
N VAL A 36 -11.48 -7.78 -21.21
CA VAL A 36 -11.14 -6.44 -20.71
C VAL A 36 -11.60 -6.32 -19.28
N ILE A 37 -10.64 -6.22 -18.36
CA ILE A 37 -10.88 -6.17 -16.91
C ILE A 37 -10.72 -4.73 -16.44
N ARG A 38 -11.66 -4.27 -15.62
CA ARG A 38 -11.63 -2.97 -14.95
C ARG A 38 -11.06 -3.09 -13.54
N PHE A 39 -10.17 -2.18 -13.17
CA PHE A 39 -9.75 -1.95 -11.80
C PHE A 39 -10.06 -0.50 -11.42
N SER A 40 -11.12 -0.29 -10.64
CA SER A 40 -11.53 0.99 -10.08
C SER A 40 -11.60 0.93 -8.55
N VAL A 41 -12.00 2.03 -7.93
CA VAL A 41 -12.32 2.07 -6.49
C VAL A 41 -13.36 1.03 -6.08
N VAL A 42 -14.28 0.67 -6.98
CA VAL A 42 -15.33 -0.33 -6.69
C VAL A 42 -14.70 -1.71 -6.51
N GLU A 43 -13.87 -2.16 -7.45
CA GLU A 43 -13.18 -3.44 -7.32
C GLU A 43 -12.20 -3.44 -6.14
N PHE A 44 -11.51 -2.32 -5.89
CA PHE A 44 -10.67 -2.18 -4.71
C PHE A 44 -11.47 -2.34 -3.42
N CYS A 45 -12.63 -1.69 -3.31
CA CYS A 45 -13.52 -1.80 -2.15
C CYS A 45 -14.00 -3.23 -1.95
N LEU A 46 -14.47 -3.88 -3.01
CA LEU A 46 -14.95 -5.27 -2.95
C LEU A 46 -13.89 -6.25 -2.48
N VAL A 47 -12.64 -6.10 -2.92
CA VAL A 47 -11.56 -7.02 -2.55
C VAL A 47 -11.03 -6.74 -1.14
N THR A 48 -10.98 -5.49 -0.72
CA THR A 48 -10.37 -5.12 0.57
C THR A 48 -11.34 -5.09 1.73
N GLY A 49 -12.62 -4.83 1.48
CA GLY A 49 -13.63 -4.62 2.52
C GLY A 49 -13.34 -3.41 3.43
N LEU A 50 -12.44 -2.52 3.02
CA LEU A 50 -12.07 -1.35 3.80
C LEU A 50 -13.14 -0.26 3.73
N THR A 51 -13.18 0.58 4.76
CA THR A 51 -14.09 1.72 4.85
C THR A 51 -13.65 2.86 3.93
N PHE A 52 -14.60 3.38 3.15
CA PHE A 52 -14.40 4.55 2.29
C PHE A 52 -15.12 5.75 2.88
N GLY A 53 -14.54 6.93 2.67
CA GLY A 53 -15.14 8.20 3.06
C GLY A 53 -14.74 9.30 2.09
N ASP A 54 -15.61 10.30 1.98
CA ASP A 54 -15.36 11.52 1.22
C ASP A 54 -14.34 12.38 1.95
N SER A 55 -13.39 12.98 1.22
CA SER A 55 -12.44 14.00 1.70
C SER A 55 -11.97 13.80 3.15
N PHE A 56 -10.91 13.02 3.35
CA PHE A 56 -10.37 12.77 4.69
C PHE A 56 -9.15 13.63 4.99
N GLU A 57 -9.00 14.04 6.24
CA GLU A 57 -7.76 14.66 6.71
C GLU A 57 -6.64 13.60 6.75
N SER A 58 -5.43 13.95 6.28
CA SER A 58 -4.29 13.03 6.29
C SER A 58 -4.09 12.40 7.69
N PRO A 59 -3.78 11.08 7.78
CA PRO A 59 -3.49 10.40 9.04
C PRO A 59 -2.47 11.15 9.91
N SER A 60 -1.47 11.75 9.26
CA SER A 60 -0.42 12.52 9.93
C SER A 60 -0.92 13.79 10.59
N ASN A 61 -1.95 14.44 10.05
CA ASN A 61 -2.52 15.64 10.65
C ASN A 61 -3.42 15.29 11.84
N ILE A 62 -4.28 14.28 11.70
CA ILE A 62 -5.10 13.75 12.81
C ILE A 62 -4.18 13.38 13.99
N ALA A 63 -3.11 12.65 13.71
CA ALA A 63 -2.16 12.20 14.72
C ALA A 63 -1.35 13.32 15.40
N LYS A 64 -1.27 14.56 14.85
CA LYS A 64 -0.49 15.64 15.47
C LYS A 64 -0.96 15.96 16.90
N HIS A 65 -2.24 15.76 17.17
CA HIS A 65 -2.88 16.10 18.44
C HIS A 65 -3.00 14.90 19.39
N MET A 66 -2.50 13.73 18.97
CA MET A 66 -2.62 12.48 19.72
C MET A 66 -1.38 12.19 20.56
N ASP A 67 -1.57 11.45 21.65
CA ASP A 67 -0.47 11.00 22.49
C ASP A 67 0.44 10.01 21.74
N LYS A 68 1.74 10.06 22.05
CA LYS A 68 2.81 9.18 21.56
C LYS A 68 3.14 8.09 22.59
N ARG A 69 2.18 7.64 23.40
CA ARG A 69 2.42 6.71 24.51
C ARG A 69 3.02 5.40 24.05
N LEU A 70 2.43 4.70 23.07
CA LEU A 70 3.02 3.46 22.50
C LEU A 70 4.47 3.66 22.05
N TYR A 71 4.74 4.79 21.40
CA TYR A 71 6.09 5.12 20.97
C TYR A 71 7.04 5.23 22.17
N ARG A 72 6.72 6.07 23.16
CA ARG A 72 7.56 6.25 24.37
C ARG A 72 7.71 4.97 25.20
N SER A 73 6.68 4.12 25.23
CA SER A 73 6.68 2.89 26.04
C SER A 73 7.57 1.80 25.46
N TYR A 74 7.66 1.69 24.13
CA TYR A 74 8.30 0.54 23.49
C TYR A 74 9.50 0.91 22.60
N PHE A 75 9.63 2.17 22.21
CA PHE A 75 10.66 2.64 21.31
C PHE A 75 11.40 3.83 21.95
N GLN A 76 12.63 3.58 22.37
CA GLN A 76 13.52 4.61 22.90
C GLN A 76 13.81 5.62 21.78
N ASP A 77 13.57 6.92 22.03
CA ASP A 77 13.54 8.03 21.07
C ASP A 77 14.47 7.90 19.84
N GLY A 78 13.99 7.22 18.80
CA GLY A 78 14.76 6.88 17.60
C GLY A 78 13.87 6.39 16.46
N LYS A 79 14.41 6.44 15.23
CA LYS A 79 13.70 5.92 14.05
C LYS A 79 13.55 4.41 14.16
N VAL A 80 12.32 3.93 14.13
CA VAL A 80 12.01 2.51 14.15
C VAL A 80 11.80 2.01 12.73
N HIS A 81 12.71 1.16 12.25
CA HIS A 81 12.58 0.52 10.95
C HIS A 81 11.56 -0.63 11.01
N VAL A 82 10.80 -0.83 9.94
CA VAL A 82 9.79 -1.92 9.84
C VAL A 82 10.42 -3.28 10.15
N LYS A 83 11.61 -3.57 9.59
CA LYS A 83 12.35 -4.80 9.89
C LYS A 83 12.72 -4.95 11.37
N MET A 84 13.17 -3.86 12.00
CA MET A 84 13.53 -3.87 13.42
C MET A 84 12.29 -4.13 14.28
N PHE A 85 11.16 -3.49 13.95
CA PHE A 85 9.90 -3.68 14.64
C PHE A 85 9.37 -5.11 14.46
N ALA A 86 9.38 -5.65 13.23
CA ALA A 86 8.93 -7.02 12.96
C ALA A 86 9.77 -8.04 13.73
N ASN A 87 11.10 -7.89 13.72
CA ASN A 87 11.99 -8.75 14.50
C ASN A 87 11.74 -8.61 16.01
N TRP A 88 11.60 -7.38 16.49
CA TRP A 88 11.27 -7.11 17.89
C TRP A 88 9.96 -7.79 18.28
N PHE A 89 8.92 -7.65 17.46
CA PHE A 89 7.61 -8.28 17.67
C PHE A 89 7.70 -9.81 17.72
N MET A 90 8.43 -10.43 16.78
CA MET A 90 8.62 -11.89 16.77
C MET A 90 9.39 -12.38 18.01
N ASN A 91 10.27 -11.55 18.57
CA ASN A 91 11.03 -11.87 19.77
C ASN A 91 10.26 -11.59 21.08
N LEU A 92 9.18 -10.79 21.06
CA LEU A 92 8.34 -10.54 22.25
C LEU A 92 7.71 -11.82 22.81
N GLY A 93 7.42 -12.80 21.94
CA GLY A 93 6.93 -14.12 22.37
C GLY A 93 7.89 -14.88 23.30
N CYS A 94 9.12 -14.41 23.46
CA CYS A 94 10.18 -15.06 24.25
C CYS A 94 10.54 -14.29 25.54
N ASN A 95 10.10 -13.05 25.72
CA ASN A 95 10.38 -12.21 26.90
C ASN A 95 9.62 -10.89 26.77
N ASN A 96 8.58 -10.62 27.59
CA ASN A 96 8.30 -9.32 28.25
C ASN A 96 6.81 -8.98 28.51
N ASN A 97 6.66 -8.07 29.49
CA ASN A 97 5.51 -7.30 30.04
C ASN A 97 4.71 -6.43 29.02
N VAL A 98 4.47 -6.88 27.79
CA VAL A 98 3.56 -6.14 26.89
C VAL A 98 2.12 -6.56 27.20
N SER A 99 1.22 -5.60 27.43
CA SER A 99 -0.20 -5.94 27.62
C SER A 99 -0.83 -6.46 26.32
N ASP A 100 -1.80 -7.37 26.43
CA ASP A 100 -2.52 -7.91 25.26
C ASP A 100 -3.09 -6.80 24.36
N ASN A 101 -3.61 -5.73 24.98
CA ASN A 101 -4.13 -4.58 24.26
C ASN A 101 -3.05 -3.87 23.43
N ASP A 102 -1.88 -3.62 24.02
CA ASP A 102 -0.77 -3.00 23.30
C ASP A 102 -0.22 -3.93 22.22
N MET A 103 -0.22 -5.24 22.45
CA MET A 103 0.17 -6.23 21.44
C MET A 103 -0.72 -6.15 20.21
N VAL A 104 -2.04 -6.09 20.38
CA VAL A 104 -2.99 -5.92 19.27
C VAL A 104 -2.69 -4.63 18.49
N LYS A 105 -2.49 -3.51 19.18
CA LYS A 105 -2.17 -2.22 18.55
C LYS A 105 -0.88 -2.27 17.74
N LEU A 106 0.16 -2.90 18.27
CA LEU A 106 1.45 -3.05 17.60
C LEU A 106 1.36 -3.97 16.37
N VAL A 107 0.55 -5.05 16.42
CA VAL A 107 0.24 -5.89 15.25
C VAL A 107 -0.48 -5.08 14.17
N LEU A 108 -1.44 -4.24 14.55
CA LEU A 108 -2.16 -3.39 13.60
C LEU A 108 -1.23 -2.43 12.87
N VAL A 109 -0.22 -1.87 13.55
CA VAL A 109 0.81 -1.02 12.90
C VAL A 109 1.62 -1.81 11.89
N LEU A 110 2.06 -3.03 12.23
CA LEU A 110 2.76 -3.90 11.29
C LEU A 110 1.90 -4.22 10.07
N PHE A 111 0.64 -4.59 10.29
CA PHE A 111 -0.29 -4.90 9.23
C PHE A 111 -0.51 -3.70 8.31
N LEU A 112 -0.76 -2.52 8.87
CA LEU A 112 -0.93 -1.28 8.12
C LEU A 112 0.31 -0.94 7.29
N GLU A 113 1.50 -0.87 7.90
CA GLU A 113 2.72 -0.41 7.23
C GLU A 113 3.23 -1.41 6.19
N MET A 114 3.19 -2.71 6.49
CA MET A 114 3.71 -3.75 5.59
C MET A 114 2.71 -4.18 4.53
N THR A 115 1.42 -4.20 4.85
CA THR A 115 0.42 -4.81 3.97
C THR A 115 -0.38 -3.75 3.24
N LEU A 116 -1.01 -2.83 3.97
CA LEU A 116 -1.89 -1.83 3.36
C LEU A 116 -1.10 -0.72 2.67
N VAL A 117 -0.11 -0.13 3.34
CA VAL A 117 0.74 0.92 2.75
C VAL A 117 1.78 0.33 1.80
N GLY A 118 2.18 -0.93 2.02
CA GLY A 118 3.14 -1.63 1.15
C GLY A 118 4.56 -1.10 1.27
N LYS A 119 5.00 -0.68 2.46
CA LYS A 119 6.38 -0.19 2.63
C LYS A 119 7.41 -1.32 2.58
N ASP A 120 8.55 -1.01 1.96
CA ASP A 120 9.79 -1.78 2.09
C ASP A 120 10.24 -1.83 3.56
N ASP A 121 10.81 -2.97 3.98
CA ASP A 121 11.20 -3.26 5.36
C ASP A 121 12.33 -2.36 5.89
N ARG A 122 13.06 -1.69 4.98
CA ARG A 122 14.08 -0.68 5.28
C ARG A 122 13.49 0.66 5.65
N ASN A 123 12.22 0.92 5.35
CA ASN A 123 11.58 2.18 5.70
C ASN A 123 11.25 2.23 7.19
N SER A 124 11.19 3.45 7.71
CA SER A 124 10.73 3.68 9.08
C SER A 124 9.20 3.63 9.17
N ILE A 125 8.72 3.03 10.25
CA ILE A 125 7.32 3.17 10.67
C ILE A 125 7.05 4.65 10.90
N GLN A 126 5.89 5.13 10.46
CA GLN A 126 5.49 6.49 10.73
C GLN A 126 4.97 6.60 12.15
N TYR A 127 5.38 7.65 12.85
CA TYR A 127 4.88 7.92 14.20
C TYR A 127 3.36 8.09 14.23
N TRP A 128 2.77 8.66 13.18
CA TRP A 128 1.31 8.80 13.11
C TRP A 128 0.58 7.45 13.14
N ALA A 129 1.19 6.36 12.65
CA ALA A 129 0.57 5.04 12.68
C ALA A 129 0.48 4.52 14.12
N LEU A 130 1.55 4.68 14.91
CA LEU A 130 1.59 4.34 16.33
C LEU A 130 0.63 5.19 17.16
N GLN A 131 0.47 6.47 16.82
CA GLN A 131 -0.46 7.36 17.50
C GLN A 131 -1.92 7.00 17.21
N LEU A 132 -2.25 6.71 15.95
CA LEU A 132 -3.62 6.33 15.58
C LEU A 132 -4.03 5.02 16.24
N VAL A 133 -3.22 3.96 16.21
CA VAL A 133 -3.63 2.68 16.84
C VAL A 133 -3.77 2.79 18.36
N ASP A 134 -3.21 3.83 18.99
CA ASP A 134 -3.36 4.01 20.42
C ASP A 134 -4.80 4.43 20.79
N ASP A 135 -5.50 5.08 19.85
CA ASP A 135 -6.93 5.37 19.87
C ASP A 135 -7.63 4.53 18.79
N LEU A 136 -8.05 3.31 19.18
CA LEU A 136 -8.67 2.37 18.25
C LEU A 136 -9.99 2.88 17.65
N ASP A 137 -10.70 3.79 18.32
CA ASP A 137 -11.93 4.36 17.79
C ASP A 137 -11.60 5.29 16.62
N VAL A 138 -10.60 6.15 16.75
CA VAL A 138 -10.14 6.99 15.64
C VAL A 138 -9.52 6.14 14.53
N PHE A 139 -8.72 5.12 14.87
CA PHE A 139 -8.14 4.22 13.88
C PHE A 139 -9.21 3.47 13.07
N ASN A 140 -10.22 2.89 13.72
CA ASN A 140 -11.24 2.07 13.05
C ASN A 140 -12.21 2.91 12.21
N ASN A 141 -12.48 4.15 12.63
CA ASN A 141 -13.34 5.06 11.87
C ASN A 141 -12.61 5.80 10.74
N PHE A 142 -11.28 5.72 10.68
CA PHE A 142 -10.52 6.33 9.60
C PHE A 142 -10.85 5.64 8.26
N PRO A 143 -11.05 6.40 7.15
CA PRO A 143 -11.39 5.84 5.84
C PRO A 143 -10.15 5.24 5.14
N TRP A 144 -9.67 4.10 5.66
CA TRP A 144 -8.49 3.41 5.14
C TRP A 144 -8.63 3.02 3.67
N GLY A 145 -9.85 2.70 3.23
CA GLY A 145 -10.15 2.38 1.84
C GLY A 145 -9.73 3.50 0.90
N THR A 146 -10.21 4.73 1.15
CA THR A 146 -9.86 5.90 0.32
C THR A 146 -8.35 6.15 0.35
N PHE A 147 -7.75 6.21 1.54
CA PHE A 147 -6.32 6.51 1.70
C PHE A 147 -5.38 5.52 1.00
N ILE A 148 -5.71 4.22 1.08
CA ILE A 148 -4.88 3.18 0.48
C ILE A 148 -5.18 3.04 -1.02
N ASN A 149 -6.43 3.26 -1.44
CA ASN A 149 -6.82 3.31 -2.83
C ASN A 149 -6.01 4.38 -3.59
N ASP A 150 -6.00 5.62 -3.09
CA ASP A 150 -5.29 6.74 -3.72
C ASP A 150 -3.80 6.41 -3.91
N ARG A 151 -3.15 5.88 -2.87
CA ARG A 151 -1.74 5.44 -2.96
C ARG A 151 -1.52 4.34 -3.98
N THR A 152 -2.45 3.37 -4.05
CA THR A 152 -2.36 2.26 -5.00
C THR A 152 -2.49 2.79 -6.43
N PHE A 153 -3.48 3.65 -6.69
CA PHE A 153 -3.71 4.24 -8.01
C PHE A 153 -2.60 5.20 -8.43
N ASP A 154 -2.13 6.08 -7.55
CA ASP A 154 -0.99 6.96 -7.82
C ASP A 154 0.27 6.16 -8.17
N SER A 155 0.52 5.10 -7.39
CA SER A 155 1.69 4.25 -7.60
C SER A 155 1.61 3.51 -8.92
N LEU A 156 0.45 2.95 -9.30
CA LEU A 156 0.27 2.25 -10.57
C LEU A 156 0.34 3.23 -11.75
N SER A 157 -0.36 4.35 -11.68
CA SER A 157 -0.41 5.39 -12.72
C SER A 157 0.98 5.94 -13.03
N THR A 158 1.84 6.12 -12.04
CA THR A 158 3.24 6.55 -12.24
C THR A 158 4.03 5.65 -13.20
N TYR A 159 3.73 4.33 -13.23
CA TYR A 159 4.39 3.39 -14.14
C TYR A 159 3.72 3.27 -15.51
N LEU A 160 2.48 3.74 -15.63
CA LEU A 160 1.71 3.72 -16.87
C LEU A 160 1.95 5.00 -17.67
N VAL A 161 2.05 6.15 -17.00
CA VAL A 161 2.34 7.45 -17.63
C VAL A 161 3.75 7.45 -18.24
N GLY A 162 3.85 7.83 -19.51
CA GLY A 162 5.12 7.94 -20.23
C GLY A 162 5.75 6.60 -20.62
N ARG A 163 5.02 5.49 -20.47
CA ARG A 163 5.51 4.15 -20.81
C ARG A 163 5.87 4.00 -22.28
N ASP A 164 5.07 4.59 -23.17
CA ASP A 164 5.33 4.61 -24.61
C ASP A 164 6.65 5.30 -24.95
N ASP A 165 6.93 6.42 -24.29
CA ASP A 165 8.19 7.15 -24.48
C ASP A 165 9.37 6.37 -23.90
N MET A 166 9.16 5.70 -22.78
CA MET A 166 10.16 4.80 -22.19
C MET A 166 10.47 3.62 -23.12
N TYR A 167 9.45 3.00 -23.70
CA TYR A 167 9.58 1.92 -24.67
C TYR A 167 10.30 2.38 -25.94
N LYS A 168 9.89 3.51 -26.53
CA LYS A 168 10.55 4.12 -27.70
C LYS A 168 12.02 4.45 -27.43
N LYS A 169 12.37 4.95 -26.23
CA LYS A 169 13.77 5.20 -25.83
C LYS A 169 14.59 3.90 -25.73
N ARG A 170 13.98 2.80 -25.26
CA ARG A 170 14.63 1.49 -25.11
C ARG A 170 14.95 0.83 -26.44
N LEU A 171 14.05 0.94 -27.42
CA LEU A 171 14.30 0.47 -28.79
C LEU A 171 15.56 1.10 -29.41
N LYS A 172 15.89 2.34 -29.02
CA LYS A 172 17.08 3.06 -29.51
C LYS A 172 18.39 2.67 -28.82
N SER A 173 18.38 1.90 -27.72
CA SER A 173 19.59 1.56 -26.96
C SER A 173 19.50 0.21 -26.23
N PRO A 174 19.39 -0.92 -26.96
CA PRO A 174 19.20 -2.25 -26.38
C PRO A 174 20.35 -2.71 -25.47
N ALA A 175 21.59 -2.35 -25.77
CA ALA A 175 22.77 -2.76 -24.99
C ALA A 175 22.88 -2.13 -23.58
N LYS A 176 22.06 -1.11 -23.26
CA LYS A 176 22.07 -0.42 -21.94
C LYS A 176 20.85 -0.77 -21.08
N GLN A 177 20.01 -1.70 -21.53
CA GLN A 177 18.78 -2.05 -20.81
C GLN A 177 19.10 -2.79 -19.51
N LYS A 178 18.66 -2.23 -18.38
CA LYS A 178 18.61 -2.92 -17.08
C LYS A 178 17.20 -3.46 -16.88
N ALA A 179 17.09 -4.52 -16.06
CA ALA A 179 15.79 -5.05 -15.66
C ALA A 179 14.92 -3.97 -15.00
N ASP A 180 13.62 -3.96 -15.32
CA ASP A 180 12.67 -3.04 -14.73
C ASP A 180 12.50 -3.30 -13.24
N LYS A 181 12.48 -2.21 -12.48
CA LYS A 181 12.21 -2.22 -11.04
C LYS A 181 10.92 -1.47 -10.79
N TYR A 182 9.97 -2.15 -10.16
CA TYR A 182 8.68 -1.60 -9.78
C TYR A 182 8.63 -1.54 -8.26
N ASN A 183 8.53 -0.34 -7.71
CA ASN A 183 8.16 -0.11 -6.32
C ASN A 183 6.68 0.29 -6.33
N VAL A 184 5.79 -0.69 -6.23
CA VAL A 184 4.35 -0.43 -6.15
C VAL A 184 3.97 -0.30 -4.68
N TYR A 185 3.38 0.84 -4.33
CA TYR A 185 2.90 1.13 -2.98
C TYR A 185 1.37 0.93 -2.89
N GLY A 186 0.87 0.82 -1.66
CA GLY A 186 -0.54 0.52 -1.41
C GLY A 186 -0.82 -0.98 -1.32
N PHE A 187 -2.11 -1.36 -1.37
CA PHE A 187 -2.54 -2.74 -1.16
C PHE A 187 -2.57 -3.50 -2.48
N VAL A 188 -1.38 -3.76 -3.03
CA VAL A 188 -1.22 -4.38 -4.36
C VAL A 188 -1.77 -5.81 -4.40
N THR A 189 -1.99 -6.44 -3.25
CA THR A 189 -2.73 -7.70 -3.14
C THR A 189 -4.12 -7.61 -3.77
N ALA A 190 -4.84 -6.50 -3.60
CA ALA A 190 -6.17 -6.35 -4.20
C ALA A 190 -6.10 -6.42 -5.73
N PHE A 191 -5.07 -5.80 -6.30
CA PHE A 191 -4.79 -5.87 -7.73
C PHE A 191 -4.46 -7.31 -8.17
N GLN A 192 -3.65 -8.04 -7.40
CA GLN A 192 -3.33 -9.45 -7.72
C GLN A 192 -4.55 -10.36 -7.67
N VAL A 193 -5.40 -10.20 -6.65
CA VAL A 193 -6.62 -11.00 -6.48
C VAL A 193 -7.56 -10.75 -7.65
N MET A 194 -7.79 -9.48 -8.01
CA MET A 194 -8.63 -9.13 -9.16
C MET A 194 -8.12 -9.77 -10.46
N CYS A 195 -6.81 -9.71 -10.74
CA CYS A 195 -6.23 -10.27 -11.96
C CYS A 195 -6.10 -11.80 -11.98
N ASN A 196 -6.35 -12.50 -10.86
CA ASN A 196 -6.31 -13.96 -10.79
C ASN A 196 -7.71 -14.61 -10.77
N ILE A 197 -8.77 -13.83 -10.54
CA ILE A 197 -10.15 -14.32 -10.49
C ILE A 197 -10.76 -14.50 -11.90
N TRP A 198 -10.11 -13.93 -12.93
CA TRP A 198 -10.54 -13.95 -14.33
C TRP A 198 -9.37 -14.37 -15.23
#